data_AF-A0A2N2R740-F1
#
_entry.id   AF-A0A2N2R740-F1
#
_cell.length_a   1.000
_cell.length_b   1.000
_cell.length_c   1.000
_cell.angle_alpha   90.00
_cell.angle_beta   90.00
_cell.angle_gamma   90.00
#
_symmetry.space_group_name_H-M   'P 1'
#
loop_
_entity.id
_entity.type
_entity.pdbx_description
1 polymer ?
#
loop_
_entity_poly.entity_id
_entity_poly.type
_entity_poly.pdbx_seq_one_letter_code
_entity_poly.pdbx_strand_id
1 'polypeptide(L)'
;MPCPPLPADAFGDRFALDTLPLARGAAGYAVQMLDTDKLLDRLTGTFLPVRSEQLDGLFDSFDDAYAGASAWVEMHCPPPEDHRLAIVPASFDHLLNRHVLIYGVLCGQP
;
A
#
# COMPACT_ATOMS: atom_id res chain seq x y z
N MET A 1 17.39 20.61 -1.66
CA MET A 1 17.33 20.17 -0.25
C MET A 1 16.80 18.75 -0.28
N PRO A 2 17.43 17.76 0.35
CA PRO A 2 16.78 16.46 0.52
C PRO A 2 15.51 16.69 1.35
N CYS A 3 14.37 16.18 0.87
CA CYS A 3 13.15 16.18 1.67
C CYS A 3 13.43 15.44 3.00
N PRO A 4 12.87 15.92 4.12
CA PRO A 4 12.98 15.17 5.37
C PRO A 4 12.43 13.75 5.15
N PRO A 5 13.08 12.71 5.72
CA PRO A 5 12.57 11.35 5.59
C PRO A 5 11.16 11.30 6.16
N LEU A 6 10.23 10.71 5.40
CA LEU A 6 8.88 10.43 5.87
C LEU A 6 8.96 9.62 7.18
N PRO A 7 8.05 9.87 8.15
CA PRO A 7 8.01 9.09 9.37
C PRO A 7 7.68 7.62 9.07
N ALA A 8 8.12 6.70 9.92
CA ALA A 8 7.98 5.25 9.66
C ALA A 8 6.51 4.79 9.59
N ASP A 9 5.62 5.54 10.20
CA ASP A 9 4.17 5.42 10.22
C ASP A 9 3.46 6.32 9.19
N ALA A 10 4.21 6.97 8.28
CA ALA A 10 3.66 7.86 7.25
C ALA A 10 2.54 7.19 6.45
N PHE A 11 2.70 5.89 6.14
CA PHE A 11 1.75 5.12 5.35
C PHE A 11 0.95 4.12 6.19
N GLY A 12 0.94 4.28 7.52
CA GLY A 12 0.37 3.34 8.48
C GLY A 12 1.42 2.54 9.24
N ASP A 13 0.98 1.86 10.30
CA ASP A 13 1.87 1.06 11.15
C ASP A 13 2.50 -0.11 10.39
N ARG A 14 3.75 -0.41 10.74
CA ARG A 14 4.43 -1.61 10.25
C ARG A 14 3.80 -2.85 10.88
N PHE A 15 3.21 -3.70 10.06
CA PHE A 15 2.63 -4.98 10.47
C PHE A 15 3.28 -6.15 9.73
N ALA A 16 3.22 -7.34 10.33
CA ALA A 16 3.65 -8.59 9.68
C ALA A 16 2.42 -9.46 9.36
N LEU A 17 2.29 -9.88 8.09
CA LEU A 17 1.13 -10.67 7.63
C LEU A 17 0.88 -11.93 8.46
N ASP A 18 1.94 -12.64 8.87
CA ASP A 18 1.86 -13.85 9.70
C ASP A 18 1.32 -13.62 11.11
N THR A 19 1.43 -12.38 11.61
CA THR A 19 1.01 -12.01 12.97
C THR A 19 -0.39 -11.43 13.03
N LEU A 20 -0.99 -11.15 11.87
CA LEU A 20 -2.28 -10.51 11.80
C LEU A 20 -3.42 -11.53 11.87
N PRO A 21 -4.46 -11.30 12.69
CA PRO A 21 -5.65 -12.13 12.72
C PRO A 21 -6.54 -11.84 11.49
N LEU A 22 -6.00 -12.05 10.29
CA LEU A 22 -6.72 -11.81 9.06
C LEU A 22 -7.72 -12.95 8.82
N ALA A 23 -8.95 -12.58 8.48
CA ALA A 23 -9.98 -13.53 8.08
C ALA A 23 -9.61 -14.28 6.78
N ARG A 24 -8.66 -13.75 6.01
CA ARG A 24 -8.15 -14.31 4.76
C ARG A 24 -6.64 -14.10 4.72
N GLY A 25 -5.89 -15.10 4.28
CA GLY A 25 -4.44 -14.95 4.10
C GLY A 25 -4.14 -13.79 3.15
N ALA A 26 -3.31 -12.85 3.58
CA ALA A 26 -2.71 -11.87 2.69
C ALA A 26 -1.55 -12.55 1.96
N ALA A 27 -1.39 -12.25 0.68
CA ALA A 27 -0.25 -12.71 -0.10
C ALA A 27 0.92 -11.70 -0.04
N GLY A 28 0.65 -10.45 0.33
CA GLY A 28 1.64 -9.39 0.36
C GLY A 28 1.08 -8.05 0.86
N TYR A 29 1.80 -6.99 0.57
CA TYR A 29 1.47 -5.61 0.94
C TYR A 29 1.10 -4.82 -0.31
N ALA A 30 0.13 -3.93 -0.23
CA ALA A 30 -0.22 -3.02 -1.32
C ALA A 30 -0.23 -1.59 -0.81
N VAL A 31 0.28 -0.66 -1.63
CA VAL A 31 0.17 0.78 -1.36
C VAL A 31 -1.11 1.27 -2.02
N GLN A 32 -2.08 1.68 -1.23
CA GLN A 32 -3.32 2.27 -1.72
C GLN A 32 -3.29 3.79 -1.59
N MET A 33 -3.83 4.48 -2.59
CA MET A 33 -4.20 5.88 -2.45
C MET A 33 -5.59 5.97 -1.81
N LEU A 34 -5.64 6.47 -0.57
CA LEU A 34 -6.85 6.75 0.20
C LEU A 34 -7.80 7.65 -0.60
N ASP A 35 -9.10 7.49 -0.35
CA ASP A 35 -10.21 8.08 -1.13
C ASP A 35 -10.30 7.59 -2.58
N THR A 36 -9.44 6.68 -3.03
CA THR A 36 -9.47 6.12 -4.38
C THR A 36 -9.37 4.59 -4.36
N ASP A 37 -9.79 3.97 -5.46
CA ASP A 37 -9.62 2.53 -5.71
C ASP A 37 -8.30 2.22 -6.41
N LYS A 38 -7.26 3.06 -6.25
CA LYS A 38 -5.98 2.89 -6.92
C LYS A 38 -4.90 2.31 -6.02
N LEU A 39 -4.10 1.43 -6.59
CA LEU A 39 -2.92 0.84 -5.98
C LEU A 39 -1.67 1.25 -6.73
N LEU A 40 -0.56 1.40 -6.00
CA LEU A 40 0.74 1.63 -6.61
C LEU A 40 1.19 0.34 -7.27
N ASP A 41 1.46 0.44 -8.55
CA ASP A 41 2.06 -0.61 -9.34
C ASP A 41 3.57 -0.68 -9.06
N ARG A 42 4.06 -1.83 -8.61
CA ARG A 42 5.48 -2.06 -8.27
C ARG A 42 6.41 -1.98 -9.48
N LEU A 43 5.89 -2.23 -10.69
CA LEU A 43 6.69 -2.31 -11.92
C LEU A 43 6.91 -0.92 -12.54
N THR A 44 5.86 -0.11 -12.57
CA THR A 44 5.85 1.21 -13.21
C THR A 44 5.97 2.36 -12.22
N GLY A 45 5.71 2.11 -10.93
CA GLY A 45 5.63 3.16 -9.91
C GLY A 45 4.43 4.09 -10.11
N THR A 46 3.36 3.63 -10.77
CA THR A 46 2.17 4.44 -11.05
C THR A 46 0.92 3.90 -10.36
N PHE A 47 -0.02 4.77 -10.04
CA PHE A 47 -1.28 4.35 -9.42
C PHE A 47 -2.28 3.85 -10.46
N LEU A 48 -2.53 2.55 -10.46
CA LEU A 48 -3.50 1.89 -11.33
C LEU A 48 -4.75 1.45 -10.54
N PRO A 49 -5.93 1.41 -11.17
CA PRO A 49 -7.14 0.92 -10.51
C PRO A 49 -6.97 -0.53 -10.03
N VAL A 50 -7.53 -0.86 -8.86
CA VAL A 50 -7.49 -2.19 -8.22
C VAL A 50 -8.03 -3.32 -9.12
N ARG A 51 -8.88 -2.95 -10.08
CA ARG A 51 -9.50 -3.83 -11.07
C ARG A 51 -8.70 -3.96 -12.37
N SER A 52 -7.56 -3.30 -12.47
CA SER A 52 -6.70 -3.39 -13.64
C SER A 52 -6.01 -4.75 -13.66
N GLU A 53 -6.08 -5.47 -14.78
CA GLU A 53 -5.40 -6.76 -14.96
C GLU A 53 -3.88 -6.61 -15.07
N GLN A 54 -3.43 -5.41 -15.45
CA GLN A 54 -2.01 -5.06 -15.59
C GLN A 54 -1.39 -4.52 -14.30
N LEU A 55 -2.22 -4.26 -13.28
CA LEU A 55 -1.72 -3.80 -12.00
C LEU A 55 -0.97 -4.95 -11.33
N ASP A 56 0.27 -4.69 -10.96
CA ASP A 56 1.05 -5.50 -10.05
C ASP A 56 1.26 -4.67 -8.76
N GLY A 57 0.25 -4.70 -7.89
CA GLY A 57 0.23 -3.91 -6.66
C GLY A 57 0.70 -4.68 -5.43
N LEU A 58 1.26 -5.87 -5.61
CA LEU A 58 1.61 -6.77 -4.51
C LEU A 58 3.11 -6.77 -4.25
N PHE A 59 3.48 -6.14 -3.15
CA PHE A 59 4.84 -6.10 -2.62
C PHE A 59 5.07 -7.28 -1.67
N ASP A 60 6.25 -7.87 -1.76
CA ASP A 60 6.66 -9.02 -0.95
C ASP A 60 6.91 -8.63 0.52
N SER A 61 7.26 -7.36 0.77
CA SER A 61 7.55 -6.85 2.10
C SER A 61 6.99 -5.44 2.33
N PHE A 62 6.80 -5.07 3.60
CA PHE A 62 6.39 -3.72 3.98
C PHE A 62 7.45 -2.69 3.57
N ASP A 63 8.74 -3.02 3.69
CA ASP A 63 9.83 -2.12 3.30
C ASP A 63 9.83 -1.84 1.79
N ASP A 64 9.53 -2.83 0.95
CA ASP A 64 9.40 -2.62 -0.50
C ASP A 64 8.21 -1.72 -0.84
N ALA A 65 7.07 -1.93 -0.18
CA ALA A 65 5.89 -1.07 -0.33
C ALA A 65 6.18 0.36 0.12
N TYR A 66 6.88 0.52 1.24
CA TYR A 66 7.30 1.81 1.79
C TYR A 66 8.26 2.55 0.86
N ALA A 67 9.23 1.84 0.28
CA ALA A 67 10.17 2.42 -0.67
C ALA A 67 9.44 2.91 -1.94
N GLY A 68 8.51 2.12 -2.47
CA GLY A 68 7.69 2.51 -3.62
C GLY A 68 6.81 3.73 -3.33
N ALA A 69 6.13 3.72 -2.18
CA ALA A 69 5.30 4.85 -1.74
C ALA A 69 6.13 6.12 -1.55
N SER A 70 7.29 6.02 -0.87
CA SER A 70 8.19 7.14 -0.63
C SER A 70 8.68 7.78 -1.93
N ALA A 71 9.13 6.94 -2.88
CA ALA A 71 9.58 7.42 -4.19
C ALA A 71 8.47 8.17 -4.94
N TRP A 72 7.22 7.68 -4.85
CA TRP A 72 6.09 8.36 -5.46
C TRP A 72 5.79 9.71 -4.79
N VAL A 73 5.79 9.76 -3.46
CA VAL A 73 5.55 11.00 -2.70
C VAL A 73 6.61 12.05 -2.99
N GLU A 74 7.89 11.66 -3.02
CA GLU A 74 8.99 12.55 -3.37
C GLU A 74 8.84 13.16 -4.77
N MET A 75 8.32 12.40 -5.72
CA MET A 75 8.09 12.87 -7.09
C MET A 75 6.84 13.75 -7.25
N HIS A 76 5.77 13.48 -6.48
CA HIS A 76 4.44 14.01 -6.77
C HIS A 76 3.82 14.91 -5.68
N CYS A 77 4.30 14.92 -4.44
CA CYS A 77 3.69 15.67 -3.34
C CYS A 77 4.69 16.49 -2.50
N PRO A 78 4.89 17.77 -2.85
CA PRO A 78 5.37 18.79 -1.92
C PRO A 78 4.17 19.66 -1.47
N PRO A 79 3.55 19.44 -0.29
CA PRO A 79 4.12 18.80 0.90
C PRO A 79 3.82 17.28 1.03
N PRO A 80 4.77 16.51 1.56
CA PRO A 80 4.68 15.04 1.62
C PRO A 80 3.67 14.54 2.66
N GLU A 81 3.27 15.36 3.63
CA GLU A 81 2.30 15.01 4.67
C GLU A 81 0.85 14.82 4.16
N ASP A 82 0.54 15.29 2.95
CA ASP A 82 -0.79 15.24 2.35
C ASP A 82 -0.93 14.11 1.31
N HIS A 83 0.01 13.15 1.30
CA HIS A 83 0.13 12.14 0.26
C HIS A 83 -1.06 11.18 0.14
N ARG A 84 -1.90 11.08 1.19
CA ARG A 84 -3.06 10.17 1.25
C ARG A 84 -2.75 8.73 0.83
N LEU A 85 -1.53 8.24 1.03
CA LEU A 85 -1.16 6.86 0.75
C LEU A 85 -1.22 6.03 2.03
N ALA A 86 -1.63 4.77 1.90
CA ALA A 86 -1.63 3.80 3.00
C ALA A 86 -1.15 2.43 2.52
N ILE A 87 -0.30 1.78 3.30
CA ILE A 87 0.12 0.41 3.08
C ILE A 87 -0.87 -0.50 3.79
N VAL A 88 -1.49 -1.39 3.03
CA VAL A 88 -2.49 -2.34 3.52
C VAL A 88 -2.13 -3.76 3.11
N PRO A 89 -2.48 -4.78 3.92
CA PRO A 89 -2.31 -6.15 3.50
C PRO A 89 -3.25 -6.43 2.33
N ALA A 90 -2.72 -7.10 1.31
CA ALA A 90 -3.46 -7.41 0.10
C ALA A 90 -3.23 -8.85 -0.33
N SER A 91 -4.15 -9.36 -1.12
CA SER A 91 -3.99 -10.60 -1.86
C SER A 91 -4.54 -10.42 -3.26
N PHE A 92 -3.95 -11.11 -4.23
CA PHE A 92 -4.56 -11.21 -5.55
C PHE A 92 -5.60 -12.34 -5.54
N ASP A 93 -6.81 -12.05 -5.99
CA ASP A 93 -7.86 -13.05 -6.15
C ASP A 93 -7.89 -13.50 -7.62
N HIS A 94 -7.34 -14.69 -7.88
CA HIS A 94 -7.28 -15.29 -9.22
C HIS A 94 -8.67 -15.69 -9.76
N LEU A 95 -9.69 -15.85 -8.91
CA LEU A 95 -11.04 -16.17 -9.35
C LEU A 95 -11.77 -14.92 -9.86
N LEU A 96 -11.53 -13.77 -9.21
CA LEU A 96 -12.13 -12.48 -9.55
C LEU A 96 -11.21 -11.58 -10.39
N ASN A 97 -10.00 -12.06 -10.72
CA ASN A 97 -8.93 -11.39 -11.44
C ASN A 97 -8.66 -9.94 -10.95
N ARG A 98 -8.59 -9.76 -9.63
CA ARG A 98 -8.43 -8.43 -9.01
C ARG A 98 -7.68 -8.47 -7.70
N HIS A 99 -7.10 -7.34 -7.31
CA HIS A 99 -6.52 -7.17 -5.99
C HIS A 99 -7.63 -7.06 -4.93
N VAL A 100 -7.48 -7.79 -3.84
CA VAL A 100 -8.35 -7.76 -2.67
C VAL A 100 -7.56 -7.16 -1.53
N LEU A 101 -7.98 -5.97 -1.13
CA LEU A 101 -7.42 -5.25 0.00
C LEU A 101 -8.09 -5.78 1.27
N ILE A 102 -7.27 -6.20 2.22
CA ILE A 102 -7.73 -6.82 3.46
C ILE A 102 -7.75 -5.74 4.53
N TYR A 103 -8.86 -5.00 4.58
CA TYR A 103 -9.08 -4.02 5.63
C TYR A 103 -9.54 -4.72 6.90
N GLY A 104 -8.87 -4.42 8.01
CA GLY A 104 -9.12 -5.07 9.30
C GLY A 104 -8.00 -4.88 10.33
N VAL A 105 -6.89 -4.26 9.93
CA VAL A 105 -5.73 -3.99 10.79
C VAL A 105 -5.73 -2.59 11.39
N LEU A 106 -6.77 -1.78 11.12
CA LEU A 106 -7.03 -0.60 11.93
C LEU A 106 -7.56 -1.11 13.28
N CYS A 107 -6.65 -1.53 14.16
CA CYS A 107 -6.90 -1.45 15.58
C CYS A 107 -7.28 -0.01 15.85
N GLY A 108 -8.58 0.27 15.90
CA GLY A 108 -9.09 1.46 16.55
C GLY A 108 -8.59 1.38 17.99
N GLN A 109 -7.53 2.10 18.31
CA GLN A 109 -7.34 2.48 19.69
C GLN A 109 -8.30 3.64 19.95
N PRO A 110 -9.20 3.50 20.94
CA PRO A 110 -10.22 4.49 21.28
C PRO A 110 -9.63 5.79 21.83
#